data_AF-A0AAU8MUE4-F1
#
_entry.id   AF-A0AAU8MUE4-F1
#
_cell.length_a   1.000
_cell.length_b   1.000
_cell.length_c   1.000
_cell.angle_alpha   90.00
_cell.angle_beta   90.00
_cell.angle_gamma   90.00
#
_symmetry.space_group_name_H-M   'P 1'
#
loop_
_entity.id
_entity.type
_entity.pdbx_description
1 polymer ?
#
loop_
_entity_poly.entity_id
_entity_poly.type
_entity_poly.pdbx_seq_one_letter_code
_entity_poly.pdbx_strand_id
1 'polypeptide(L)'
;MAPQDAGPKPLPARRAQQRPAQVGIAADGGSLQIATAVRTFALPIDQIFADPVRRIERVAILGQEDRGERFDLLLRVEASSDPDAERGRCRKGREVTLQNLAFDAQGGTVGNSAVIVSCLNRIRLAGERRLRDGRTEYALSQRLPDGSHMEANLVYDLSHPGGDTEL
;
A
#
# COMPACT_ATOMS: atom_id res chain seq x y z
N MET A 1 -25.92 -51.57 22.22
CA MET A 1 -24.91 -50.93 21.36
C MET A 1 -25.67 -50.01 20.42
N ALA A 2 -25.73 -48.72 20.71
CA ALA A 2 -26.48 -47.73 19.91
C ALA A 2 -25.50 -47.06 18.91
N PRO A 3 -25.92 -46.79 17.66
CA PRO A 3 -25.08 -46.10 16.70
C PRO A 3 -24.87 -44.64 17.12
N GLN A 4 -23.62 -44.18 17.04
CA GLN A 4 -23.22 -42.82 17.34
C GLN A 4 -23.74 -41.87 16.24
N ASP A 5 -24.50 -40.86 16.65
CA ASP A 5 -24.89 -39.72 15.81
C ASP A 5 -23.65 -39.01 15.29
N ALA A 6 -23.40 -39.10 13.99
CA ALA A 6 -22.44 -38.26 13.29
C ALA A 6 -23.07 -36.86 13.14
N GLY A 7 -22.74 -35.97 14.07
CA GLY A 7 -23.15 -34.56 14.01
C GLY A 7 -22.74 -33.90 12.67
N PRO A 8 -23.48 -32.87 12.22
CA PRO A 8 -23.25 -32.25 10.93
C PRO A 8 -21.82 -31.69 10.82
N LYS A 9 -21.14 -32.08 9.74
CA LYS A 9 -19.81 -31.61 9.36
C LYS A 9 -19.83 -30.08 9.25
N PRO A 10 -18.90 -29.34 9.89
CA PRO A 10 -18.84 -27.90 9.75
C PRO A 10 -18.73 -27.54 8.27
N LEU A 11 -19.67 -26.77 7.75
CA LEU A 11 -19.55 -26.18 6.42
C LEU A 11 -18.26 -25.35 6.39
N PRO A 12 -17.43 -25.46 5.33
CA PRO A 12 -16.27 -24.60 5.21
C PRO A 12 -16.74 -23.16 5.32
N ALA A 13 -16.12 -22.39 6.22
CA ALA A 13 -16.37 -20.97 6.36
C ALA A 13 -16.35 -20.38 4.95
N ARG A 14 -17.48 -19.80 4.51
CA ARG A 14 -17.51 -19.02 3.27
C ARG A 14 -16.35 -18.05 3.38
N ARG A 15 -15.32 -18.16 2.52
CA ARG A 15 -14.39 -17.05 2.28
C ARG A 15 -15.28 -15.84 2.09
N ALA A 16 -15.24 -14.90 3.04
CA ALA A 16 -15.95 -13.65 2.90
C ALA A 16 -15.57 -13.12 1.52
N GLN A 17 -16.55 -12.86 0.66
CA GLN A 17 -16.29 -12.26 -0.63
C GLN A 17 -15.62 -10.92 -0.33
N GLN A 18 -14.29 -10.86 -0.47
CA GLN A 18 -13.52 -9.65 -0.32
C GLN A 18 -14.11 -8.65 -1.30
N ARG A 19 -14.86 -7.67 -0.81
CA ARG A 19 -15.21 -6.53 -1.67
C ARG A 19 -13.91 -5.76 -1.89
N PRO A 20 -13.51 -5.51 -3.15
CA PRO A 20 -12.31 -4.74 -3.43
C PRO A 20 -12.41 -3.37 -2.73
N ALA A 21 -11.36 -2.98 -2.02
CA ALA A 21 -11.23 -1.63 -1.53
C ALA A 21 -11.14 -0.67 -2.73
N GLN A 22 -11.60 0.54 -2.51
CA GLN A 22 -11.52 1.64 -3.46
C GLN A 22 -10.72 2.76 -2.81
N VAL A 23 -9.93 3.45 -3.63
CA VAL A 23 -9.19 4.62 -3.20
C VAL A 23 -9.38 5.74 -4.21
N GLY A 24 -9.67 6.93 -3.70
CA GLY A 24 -9.78 8.17 -4.46
C GLY A 24 -8.96 9.27 -3.82
N ILE A 25 -8.73 10.34 -4.57
CA ILE A 25 -8.08 11.56 -4.07
C ILE A 25 -9.18 12.58 -3.81
N ALA A 26 -9.16 13.23 -2.65
CA ALA A 26 -10.08 14.32 -2.36
C ALA A 26 -9.86 15.50 -3.34
N ALA A 27 -10.90 16.30 -3.56
CA ALA A 27 -10.87 17.37 -4.58
C ALA A 27 -9.77 18.43 -4.34
N ASP A 28 -9.35 18.63 -3.09
CA ASP A 28 -8.27 19.52 -2.69
C ASP A 28 -6.87 18.89 -2.83
N GLY A 29 -6.79 17.59 -3.09
CA GLY A 29 -5.54 16.82 -3.09
C GLY A 29 -4.93 16.62 -1.71
N GLY A 30 -5.62 17.01 -0.63
CA GLY A 30 -5.09 17.01 0.74
C GLY A 30 -5.32 15.71 1.51
N SER A 31 -6.08 14.77 0.94
CA SER A 31 -6.32 13.45 1.54
C SER A 31 -6.66 12.39 0.51
N LEU A 32 -6.44 11.12 0.88
CA LEU A 32 -7.02 9.97 0.20
C LEU A 32 -8.38 9.63 0.83
N GLN A 33 -9.37 9.34 -0.01
CA GLN A 33 -10.62 8.73 0.43
C GLN A 33 -10.54 7.23 0.16
N ILE A 34 -10.52 6.43 1.22
CA ILE A 34 -10.40 4.98 1.14
C ILE A 34 -11.73 4.38 1.59
N ALA A 35 -12.32 3.54 0.74
CA ALA A 35 -13.53 2.79 1.03
C ALA A 35 -13.23 1.29 1.00
N THR A 36 -13.45 0.60 2.11
CA THR A 36 -13.31 -0.85 2.24
C THR A 36 -14.69 -1.51 2.29
N ALA A 37 -14.72 -2.83 2.45
CA ALA A 37 -15.96 -3.56 2.69
C ALA A 37 -16.67 -3.13 4.00
N VAL A 38 -15.92 -2.54 4.94
CA VAL A 38 -16.37 -2.27 6.32
C VAL A 38 -16.62 -0.78 6.54
N ARG A 39 -15.78 0.11 5.97
CA ARG A 39 -15.86 1.55 6.25
C ARG A 39 -15.24 2.40 5.15
N THR A 40 -15.65 3.67 5.12
CA THR A 40 -14.94 4.75 4.42
C THR A 40 -14.23 5.66 5.40
N PHE A 41 -12.99 6.02 5.12
CA PHE A 41 -12.20 6.95 5.92
C PHE A 41 -11.31 7.82 5.02
N ALA A 42 -10.86 8.94 5.58
CA ALA A 42 -9.89 9.81 4.93
C ALA A 42 -8.51 9.57 5.54
N LEU A 43 -7.48 9.44 4.70
CA LEU A 43 -6.08 9.46 5.10
C LEU A 43 -5.48 10.82 4.69
N PRO A 44 -5.28 11.74 5.65
CA PRO A 44 -4.66 13.04 5.40
C PRO A 44 -3.25 12.90 4.80
N ILE A 45 -2.86 13.86 3.96
CA ILE A 45 -1.58 13.82 3.27
C ILE A 45 -0.38 13.86 4.22
N ASP A 46 -0.50 14.52 5.36
CA ASP A 46 0.54 14.61 6.41
C ASP A 46 0.80 13.27 7.12
N GLN A 47 -0.11 12.30 7.01
CA GLN A 47 0.08 10.93 7.47
C GLN A 47 0.76 10.04 6.42
N ILE A 48 0.93 10.53 5.20
CA ILE A 48 1.54 9.80 4.06
C ILE A 48 2.92 10.39 3.74
N PHE A 49 3.00 11.71 3.76
CA PHE A 49 4.22 12.49 3.53
C PHE A 49 4.45 13.36 4.75
N ALA A 50 5.69 13.42 5.24
CA ALA A 50 6.04 14.22 6.42
C ALA A 50 5.84 15.74 6.22
N ASP A 51 5.49 16.21 5.02
CA ASP A 51 5.29 17.62 4.69
C ASP A 51 3.86 17.88 4.15
N PRO A 52 3.04 18.70 4.86
CA PRO A 52 1.64 18.94 4.55
C PRO A 52 1.37 19.89 3.36
N VAL A 53 2.39 20.55 2.77
CA VAL A 53 2.19 21.51 1.67
C VAL A 53 1.91 20.82 0.32
N ARG A 54 2.00 19.49 0.29
CA ARG A 54 1.89 18.68 -0.93
C ARG A 54 0.43 18.50 -1.37
N ARG A 55 0.23 18.19 -2.65
CA ARG A 55 -1.03 17.66 -3.17
C ARG A 55 -0.80 16.27 -3.72
N ILE A 56 -1.67 15.35 -3.36
CA ILE A 56 -1.69 14.01 -3.92
C ILE A 56 -2.15 14.12 -5.38
N GLU A 57 -1.36 13.56 -6.29
CA GLU A 57 -1.63 13.58 -7.72
C GLU A 57 -2.11 12.21 -8.23
N ARG A 58 -1.59 11.13 -7.64
CA ARG A 58 -1.96 9.76 -8.01
C ARG A 58 -1.98 8.84 -6.81
N VAL A 59 -2.84 7.84 -6.90
CA VAL A 59 -2.92 6.75 -5.93
C VAL A 59 -3.32 5.46 -6.62
N ALA A 60 -2.76 4.34 -6.16
CA ALA A 60 -3.16 3.00 -6.58
C ALA A 60 -3.14 2.04 -5.38
N ILE A 61 -4.11 1.14 -5.30
CA ILE A 61 -4.06 -0.02 -4.42
C ILE A 61 -3.21 -1.08 -5.13
N LEU A 62 -2.12 -1.50 -4.49
CA LEU A 62 -1.27 -2.58 -4.98
C LEU A 62 -1.67 -3.93 -4.39
N GLY A 63 -2.05 -3.95 -3.11
CA GLY A 63 -2.45 -5.16 -2.40
C GLY A 63 -3.49 -4.88 -1.34
N GLN A 64 -4.30 -5.88 -1.02
CA GLN A 64 -5.29 -5.81 0.04
C GLN A 64 -5.51 -7.17 0.69
N GLU A 65 -5.81 -7.16 1.99
CA GLU A 65 -6.21 -8.36 2.72
C GLU A 65 -7.25 -8.03 3.78
N ASP A 66 -8.28 -8.87 3.84
CA ASP A 66 -9.26 -8.87 4.91
C ASP A 66 -8.98 -10.07 5.83
N ARG A 67 -8.59 -9.78 7.07
CA ARG A 67 -8.32 -10.76 8.14
C ARG A 67 -9.50 -10.88 9.12
N GLY A 68 -10.66 -10.32 8.80
CA GLY A 68 -11.86 -10.33 9.64
C GLY A 68 -11.88 -9.21 10.68
N GLU A 69 -10.92 -9.22 11.61
CA GLU A 69 -10.77 -8.17 12.64
C GLU A 69 -9.83 -7.03 12.22
N ARG A 70 -9.08 -7.25 11.13
CA ARG A 70 -8.11 -6.30 10.59
C ARG A 70 -8.18 -6.29 9.07
N PHE A 71 -8.02 -5.12 8.48
CA PHE A 71 -7.91 -4.92 7.05
C PHE A 71 -6.58 -4.26 6.70
N ASP A 72 -5.82 -4.88 5.81
CA ASP A 72 -4.49 -4.44 5.39
C ASP A 72 -4.52 -3.96 3.94
N LEU A 73 -3.84 -2.85 3.66
CA LEU A 73 -3.70 -2.24 2.35
C LEU A 73 -2.24 -1.87 2.08
N LEU A 74 -1.78 -2.19 0.87
CA LEU A 74 -0.56 -1.62 0.32
C LEU A 74 -0.95 -0.60 -0.76
N LEU A 75 -0.64 0.67 -0.52
CA LEU A 75 -0.91 1.77 -1.44
C LEU A 75 0.38 2.28 -2.08
N ARG A 76 0.30 2.68 -3.35
CA ARG A 76 1.27 3.58 -3.98
C ARG A 76 0.66 4.96 -4.07
N VAL A 77 1.26 5.93 -3.41
CA VAL A 77 0.81 7.33 -3.41
C VAL A 77 1.87 8.19 -4.08
N GLU A 78 1.45 9.09 -4.96
CA GLU A 78 2.33 10.04 -5.63
C GLU A 78 1.86 11.48 -5.37
N ALA A 79 2.78 12.37 -5.03
CA ALA A 79 2.52 13.78 -4.78
C ALA A 79 3.50 14.68 -5.55
N SER A 80 3.15 15.95 -5.73
CA SER A 80 4.09 16.93 -6.28
C SER A 80 5.35 16.97 -5.42
N SER A 81 6.53 16.98 -6.03
CA SER A 81 7.77 17.05 -5.25
C SER A 81 7.93 18.40 -4.55
N ASP A 82 8.39 18.36 -3.30
CA ASP A 82 8.87 19.54 -2.61
C ASP A 82 10.27 19.94 -3.14
N PRO A 83 10.44 21.18 -3.65
CA PRO A 83 11.71 21.66 -4.18
C PRO A 83 12.79 21.89 -3.13
N ASP A 84 12.44 21.99 -1.86
CA ASP A 84 13.34 22.26 -0.76
C ASP A 84 13.60 21.01 0.11
N ALA A 85 12.70 20.02 0.06
CA ALA A 85 12.89 18.71 0.67
C ALA A 85 14.22 18.06 0.28
N GLU A 86 14.79 17.34 1.25
CA GLU A 86 16.03 16.59 1.05
C GLU A 86 17.17 17.45 0.50
N ARG A 87 17.25 18.74 0.88
CA ARG A 87 18.23 19.73 0.35
C ARG A 87 18.09 19.95 -1.16
N GLY A 88 16.85 20.01 -1.65
CA GLY A 88 16.52 20.16 -3.07
C GLY A 88 16.79 18.93 -3.93
N ARG A 89 16.94 17.76 -3.32
CA ARG A 89 17.13 16.50 -4.06
C ARG A 89 15.87 16.04 -4.80
N CYS A 90 14.68 16.47 -4.37
CA CYS A 90 13.43 16.22 -5.09
C CYS A 90 12.98 17.38 -6.00
N ARG A 91 13.84 18.37 -6.27
CA ARG A 91 13.49 19.61 -7.01
C ARG A 91 12.74 19.49 -8.33
N LYS A 92 12.80 18.33 -8.99
CA LYS A 92 12.00 18.04 -10.20
C LYS A 92 11.39 16.66 -10.06
N GLY A 93 10.07 16.54 -10.26
CA GLY A 93 9.37 15.26 -10.38
C GLY A 93 8.15 15.17 -9.46
N ARG A 94 7.83 13.94 -9.07
CA ARG A 94 6.83 13.61 -8.06
C ARG A 94 7.51 12.85 -6.94
N GLU A 95 7.04 12.97 -5.72
CA GLU A 95 7.41 12.03 -4.66
C GLU A 95 6.48 10.83 -4.69
N VAL A 96 7.03 9.66 -4.39
CA VAL A 96 6.32 8.38 -4.37
C VAL A 96 6.54 7.77 -3.01
N THR A 97 5.43 7.38 -2.39
CA THR A 97 5.44 6.59 -1.17
C THR A 97 4.72 5.27 -1.38
N LEU A 98 5.32 4.18 -0.91
CA LEU A 98 4.62 2.91 -0.70
C LEU A 98 4.16 2.84 0.75
N GLN A 99 2.86 2.87 0.96
CA GLN A 99 2.24 2.93 2.28
C GLN A 99 1.60 1.60 2.63
N ASN A 100 2.04 0.98 3.73
CA ASN A 100 1.31 -0.08 4.39
C ASN A 100 0.35 0.52 5.40
N LEU A 101 -0.94 0.22 5.24
CA LEU A 101 -2.00 0.67 6.12
C LEU A 101 -2.73 -0.51 6.69
N ALA A 102 -2.95 -0.48 8.00
CA ALA A 102 -3.67 -1.48 8.74
C ALA A 102 -4.76 -0.82 9.58
N PHE A 103 -5.98 -1.33 9.45
CA PHE A 103 -7.15 -0.84 10.18
C PHE A 103 -7.77 -1.98 10.96
N ASP A 104 -8.20 -1.73 12.19
CA ASP A 104 -9.04 -2.67 12.92
C ASP A 104 -10.49 -2.63 12.41
N ALA A 105 -11.31 -3.59 12.84
CA ALA A 105 -12.73 -3.67 12.50
C ALA A 105 -13.56 -2.47 13.00
N GLN A 106 -13.05 -1.70 13.97
CA GLN A 106 -13.69 -0.48 14.49
C GLN A 106 -13.28 0.77 13.67
N GLY A 107 -12.35 0.60 12.72
CA GLY A 107 -11.81 1.65 11.85
C GLY A 107 -10.73 2.50 12.52
N GLY A 108 -10.14 2.05 13.63
CA GLY A 108 -8.91 2.60 14.16
C GLY A 108 -7.74 2.24 13.24
N THR A 109 -6.92 3.23 12.90
CA THR A 109 -5.64 2.94 12.22
C THR A 109 -4.72 2.29 13.24
N VAL A 110 -4.43 1.00 13.05
CA VAL A 110 -3.55 0.20 13.92
C VAL A 110 -2.12 0.11 13.38
N GLY A 111 -1.92 0.47 12.11
CA GLY A 111 -0.59 0.57 11.52
C GLY A 111 -0.59 1.49 10.32
N ASN A 112 0.40 2.36 10.24
CA ASN A 112 0.65 3.22 9.10
C ASN A 112 2.17 3.35 8.94
N SER A 113 2.76 2.71 7.94
CA SER A 113 4.20 2.75 7.71
C SER A 113 4.53 3.01 6.25
N ALA A 114 5.43 3.97 6.03
CA ALA A 114 6.01 4.23 4.73
C ALA A 114 7.17 3.26 4.54
N VAL A 115 7.06 2.37 3.55
CA VAL A 115 8.08 1.37 3.24
C VAL A 115 9.15 1.97 2.35
N ILE A 116 8.77 2.92 1.48
CA ILE A 116 9.68 3.63 0.57
C ILE A 116 9.21 5.06 0.43
N VAL A 117 10.15 5.99 0.47
CA VAL A 117 9.94 7.40 0.11
C VAL A 117 11.01 7.79 -0.91
N SER A 118 10.59 8.27 -2.10
CA SER A 118 11.54 8.67 -3.14
C SER A 118 10.98 9.69 -4.12
N CYS A 119 11.84 10.39 -4.87
CA CYS A 119 11.44 11.21 -6.00
C CYS A 119 11.39 10.37 -7.30
N LEU A 120 10.25 10.34 -7.98
CA LEU A 120 9.92 9.63 -9.24
C LEU A 120 10.91 9.90 -10.39
N ASN A 121 11.53 11.08 -10.45
CA ASN A 121 12.55 11.34 -11.46
C ASN A 121 13.84 10.52 -11.23
N ARG A 122 14.02 9.98 -10.02
CA ARG A 122 15.13 9.12 -9.66
C ARG A 122 14.72 7.67 -9.72
N ILE A 123 13.61 7.28 -9.07
CA ILE A 123 13.12 5.90 -9.08
C ILE A 123 12.03 5.73 -10.15
N ARG A 124 12.34 4.92 -11.16
CA ARG A 124 11.36 4.43 -12.14
C ARG A 124 10.98 3.00 -11.80
N LEU A 125 9.68 2.71 -11.85
CA LEU A 125 9.22 1.33 -11.95
C LEU A 125 9.68 0.78 -13.31
N ALA A 126 10.69 -0.08 -13.30
CA ALA A 126 11.29 -0.67 -14.48
C ALA A 126 10.53 -1.91 -14.95
N GLY A 127 9.84 -2.59 -14.03
CA GLY A 127 9.03 -3.76 -14.34
C GLY A 127 8.22 -4.24 -13.14
N GLU A 128 7.19 -5.01 -13.45
CA GLU A 128 6.39 -5.76 -12.48
C GLU A 128 6.39 -7.22 -12.91
N ARG A 129 6.68 -8.14 -11.99
CA ARG A 129 6.72 -9.58 -12.26
C ARG A 129 5.99 -10.35 -11.19
N ARG A 130 5.08 -11.24 -11.59
CA ARG A 130 4.51 -12.25 -10.69
C ARG A 130 5.51 -13.38 -10.50
N LEU A 131 5.87 -13.67 -9.26
CA LEU A 131 6.74 -14.77 -8.87
C LEU A 131 5.96 -16.09 -8.78
N ARG A 132 6.68 -17.22 -8.82
CA ARG A 132 6.07 -18.57 -8.80
C ARG A 132 5.35 -18.89 -7.49
N ASP A 133 5.76 -18.27 -6.39
CA ASP A 133 5.14 -18.39 -5.07
C ASP A 133 3.91 -17.49 -4.91
N GLY A 134 3.51 -16.76 -5.95
CA GLY A 134 2.36 -15.85 -5.89
C GLY A 134 2.68 -14.51 -5.22
N ARG A 135 3.95 -14.14 -5.03
CA ARG A 135 4.33 -12.77 -4.68
C ARG A 135 4.54 -11.93 -5.94
N THR A 136 4.51 -10.61 -5.82
CA THR A 136 4.81 -9.67 -6.90
C THR A 136 6.11 -8.96 -6.63
N GLU A 137 7.00 -8.98 -7.60
CA GLU A 137 8.26 -8.27 -7.60
C GLU A 137 8.12 -6.98 -8.41
N TYR A 138 8.46 -5.85 -7.79
CA TYR A 138 8.63 -4.56 -8.46
C TYR A 138 10.11 -4.28 -8.65
N ALA A 139 10.53 -4.23 -9.91
CA ALA A 139 11.87 -3.79 -10.28
C ALA A 139 11.90 -2.27 -10.31
N LEU A 140 12.81 -1.69 -9.55
CA LEU A 140 13.05 -0.25 -9.44
C LEU A 140 14.42 0.08 -10.03
N SER A 141 14.47 1.12 -10.85
CA SER A 141 15.73 1.71 -11.31
C SER A 141 15.86 3.11 -10.72
N GLN A 142 16.91 3.32 -9.93
CA GLN A 142 17.26 4.61 -9.34
C GLN A 142 18.40 5.29 -10.13
N ARG A 143 18.20 6.52 -10.58
CA ARG A 143 19.28 7.36 -11.11
C ARG A 143 20.02 8.10 -10.00
N LEU A 144 21.32 7.85 -9.89
CA LEU A 144 22.23 8.46 -8.92
C LEU A 144 22.75 9.83 -9.40
N PRO A 145 23.31 10.66 -8.50
CA PRO A 145 23.77 12.02 -8.86
C PRO A 145 24.86 12.05 -9.93
N ASP A 146 25.71 11.02 -9.97
CA ASP A 146 26.79 10.84 -10.95
C ASP A 146 26.27 10.37 -12.33
N GLY A 147 24.96 10.21 -12.49
CA GLY A 147 24.32 9.76 -13.72
C GLY A 147 24.25 8.24 -13.87
N SER A 148 24.86 7.46 -12.96
CA SER A 148 24.74 6.01 -12.94
C SER A 148 23.34 5.55 -12.49
N HIS A 149 23.05 4.27 -12.72
CA HIS A 149 21.79 3.64 -12.36
C HIS A 149 22.04 2.52 -11.35
N MET A 150 21.23 2.49 -10.28
CA MET A 150 21.16 1.42 -9.32
C MET A 150 19.83 0.69 -9.48
N GLU A 151 19.85 -0.63 -9.56
CA GLU A 151 18.64 -1.45 -9.62
C GLU A 151 18.32 -2.03 -8.24
N ALA A 152 17.06 -2.03 -7.87
CA ALA A 152 16.54 -2.65 -6.65
C ALA A 152 15.29 -3.45 -7.00
N ASN A 153 15.12 -4.61 -6.39
CA ASN A 153 13.90 -5.41 -6.53
C ASN A 153 13.20 -5.49 -5.18
N LEU A 154 11.91 -5.20 -5.18
CA LEU A 154 11.08 -5.31 -4.00
C LEU A 154 10.06 -6.41 -4.22
N VAL A 155 10.05 -7.39 -3.33
CA VAL A 155 9.12 -8.51 -3.42
C VAL A 155 8.05 -8.33 -2.35
N TYR A 156 6.81 -8.24 -2.80
CA TYR A 156 5.64 -8.11 -1.91
C TYR A 156 4.72 -9.30 -2.08
N ASP A 157 4.22 -9.80 -0.95
CA ASP A 157 3.01 -10.61 -0.98
C ASP A 157 1.77 -9.70 -1.01
N LEU A 158 1.26 -9.44 -2.21
CA LEU A 158 0.05 -8.62 -2.39
C LEU A 158 -1.21 -9.27 -1.82
N SER A 159 -1.17 -10.57 -1.53
CA SER A 159 -2.26 -11.32 -0.91
C SER A 159 -2.25 -11.17 0.62
N HIS A 160 -1.09 -10.81 1.18
CA HIS A 160 -0.85 -10.65 2.61
C HIS A 160 -0.03 -9.37 2.92
N PRO A 161 -0.50 -8.16 2.53
CA PRO A 161 0.26 -6.91 2.67
C PRO A 161 0.55 -6.52 4.13
N GLY A 162 -0.18 -7.07 5.10
CA GLY A 162 0.08 -6.91 6.53
C GLY A 162 0.93 -8.01 7.16
N GLY A 163 1.42 -8.98 6.38
CA GLY A 163 2.38 -9.97 6.85
C GLY A 163 3.68 -9.29 7.25
N ASP A 164 4.27 -9.72 8.37
CA ASP A 164 5.55 -9.21 8.84
C ASP A 164 6.54 -9.26 7.67
N THR A 165 6.94 -8.07 7.22
CA THR A 165 7.98 -7.95 6.22
C THR A 165 9.27 -8.26 6.96
N GLU A 166 9.60 -9.55 7.09
CA GLU A 166 10.96 -9.95 7.44
C GLU A 166 11.86 -9.44 6.31
N LEU A 167 12.47 -8.27 6.55
CA LEU A 167 13.53 -7.69 5.76
C LEU A 167 14.82 -8.50 5.92
#